data_AF-A0A535XQ37-F1
#
_entry.id   AF-A0A535XQ37-F1
#
_cell.length_a   1.000
_cell.length_b   1.000
_cell.length_c   1.000
_cell.angle_alpha   90.00
_cell.angle_beta   90.00
_cell.angle_gamma   90.00
#
_symmetry.space_group_name_H-M   'P 1'
#
loop_
_entity.id
_entity.type
_entity.pdbx_description
1 polymer ?
#
loop_
_entity_poly.entity_id
_entity_poly.type
_entity_poly.pdbx_seq_one_letter_code
_entity_poly.pdbx_strand_id
1 'polypeptide(L)'
;MRLSRYCGRERLPGGAPLWQRLARRAGFRGTVAVYGYGVGGRPGGAQRKAERTGVQDGMVLADYEPGLIRVWVPCTCQAADFDLDQLHEAHEDPLASFAHELGHHVQYARRRTYFNEAVAERYGRLLLREFGVR
;
A
#
# COMPACT_ATOMS: atom_id res chain seq x y z
N MET A 1 12.47 -2.47 5.68
CA MET A 1 11.35 -1.65 5.18
C MET A 1 11.13 -0.49 6.14
N ARG A 2 11.04 0.74 5.63
CA ARG A 2 10.65 1.94 6.39
C ARG A 2 9.14 2.17 6.22
N LEU A 3 8.46 2.62 7.28
CA LEU A 3 7.07 3.05 7.21
C LEU A 3 7.02 4.58 7.28
N SER A 4 6.42 5.22 6.28
CA SER A 4 6.13 6.66 6.27
C SER A 4 4.62 6.85 6.24
N ARG A 5 4.06 7.54 7.23
CA ARG A 5 2.62 7.75 7.36
C ARG A 5 2.27 9.21 7.06
N TYR A 6 1.27 9.41 6.21
CA TYR A 6 0.83 10.73 5.77
C TYR A 6 -0.58 11.09 6.26
N CYS A 7 -1.28 10.16 6.92
CA CYS A 7 -2.54 10.41 7.63
C CYS A 7 -2.64 9.57 8.90
N GLY A 8 -3.17 10.19 9.95
CA GLY A 8 -3.64 9.58 11.20
C GLY A 8 -2.65 8.69 11.97
N ARG A 9 -3.11 8.20 13.14
CA ARG A 9 -2.34 7.32 14.06
C ARG A 9 -2.84 5.88 14.04
N GLU A 10 -3.68 5.53 13.06
CA GLU A 10 -4.38 4.25 12.98
C GLU A 10 -3.38 3.09 12.86
N ARG A 11 -3.76 1.97 13.48
CA ARG A 11 -2.96 0.74 13.38
C ARG A 11 -3.10 0.18 11.97
N LEU A 12 -2.00 -0.35 11.43
CA LEU A 12 -2.07 -1.12 10.19
C LEU A 12 -2.93 -2.37 10.41
N PRO A 13 -3.73 -2.80 9.42
CA PRO A 13 -4.43 -4.09 9.48
C PRO A 13 -3.46 -5.23 9.80
N GLY A 14 -3.79 -6.07 10.78
CA GLY A 14 -2.90 -7.14 11.27
C GLY A 14 -1.60 -6.67 11.97
N GLY A 15 -1.43 -5.36 12.16
CA GLY A 15 -0.30 -4.74 12.85
C GLY A 15 0.98 -4.64 12.01
N ALA A 16 1.83 -3.66 12.33
CA ALA A 16 3.11 -3.45 11.63
C ALA A 16 4.04 -4.69 11.56
N PRO A 17 4.09 -5.59 12.58
CA PRO A 17 4.90 -6.81 12.48
C PRO A 17 4.51 -7.74 11.32
N LEU A 18 3.21 -7.83 10.99
CA LEU A 18 2.76 -8.65 9.86
C LEU A 18 3.28 -8.09 8.54
N TRP A 19 3.12 -6.78 8.32
CA TRP A 19 3.61 -6.07 7.15
C TRP A 19 5.12 -6.21 6.97
N GLN A 20 5.87 -6.10 8.06
CA GLN A 20 7.32 -6.31 8.05
C GLN A 20 7.69 -7.75 7.69
N ARG A 21 6.94 -8.76 8.16
CA ARG A 21 7.17 -10.17 7.78
C ARG A 21 6.93 -10.40 6.29
N LEU A 22 5.83 -9.87 5.74
CA LEU A 22 5.52 -9.95 4.32
C LEU A 22 6.62 -9.28 3.48
N ALA A 23 7.02 -8.06 3.84
CA ALA A 23 8.10 -7.34 3.17
C ALA A 23 9.42 -8.12 3.18
N ARG A 24 9.80 -8.69 4.33
CA ARG A 24 11.01 -9.52 4.45
C ARG A 24 10.92 -10.75 3.57
N ARG A 25 9.77 -11.42 3.53
CA ARG A 25 9.54 -12.62 2.71
C ARG A 25 9.66 -12.34 1.22
N ALA A 26 9.22 -11.16 0.78
CA ALA A 26 9.37 -10.67 -0.60
C ALA A 26 10.74 -10.01 -0.89
N GLY A 27 11.63 -9.91 0.11
CA GLY A 27 12.92 -9.24 -0.03
C GLY A 27 12.83 -7.72 -0.20
N PHE A 28 11.70 -7.10 0.15
CA PHE A 28 11.50 -5.66 0.03
C PHE A 28 12.15 -4.91 1.20
N ARG A 29 13.11 -4.02 0.88
CA ARG A 29 13.83 -3.19 1.86
C ARG A 29 13.46 -1.70 1.83
N GLY A 30 12.61 -1.30 0.89
CA GLY A 30 12.23 0.09 0.64
C GLY A 30 11.27 0.70 1.65
N THR A 31 10.56 1.74 1.22
CA THR A 31 9.60 2.51 2.01
C THR A 31 8.18 2.09 1.65
N VAL A 32 7.34 1.89 2.65
CA VAL A 32 5.89 1.85 2.48
C VAL A 32 5.32 3.20 2.90
N ALA A 33 4.75 3.91 1.94
CA ALA A 33 4.02 5.15 2.15
C ALA A 33 2.55 4.82 2.41
N VAL A 34 2.10 5.09 3.63
CA VAL A 34 0.74 4.84 4.09
C VAL A 34 -0.03 6.15 4.04
N TYR A 35 -1.02 6.21 3.17
CA TYR A 35 -1.94 7.34 3.05
C TYR A 35 -3.25 6.99 3.71
N GLY A 36 -3.85 8.00 4.32
CA GLY A 36 -5.24 7.90 4.74
C GLY A 36 -6.16 8.34 3.63
N TYR A 37 -7.32 7.72 3.56
CA TYR A 37 -8.48 8.27 2.88
C TYR A 37 -9.65 8.42 3.86
N GLY A 38 -10.45 9.47 3.66
CA GLY A 38 -11.75 9.67 4.31
C GLY A 38 -12.90 9.17 3.42
N VAL A 39 -14.14 9.37 3.88
CA VAL A 39 -15.38 9.02 3.15
C VAL A 39 -15.41 9.66 1.75
N GLY A 40 -15.86 8.89 0.76
CA GLY A 40 -15.83 9.24 -0.67
C GLY A 40 -14.47 9.04 -1.38
N GLY A 41 -13.51 8.33 -0.78
CA GLY A 41 -12.23 7.97 -1.40
C GLY A 41 -11.29 9.15 -1.69
N ARG A 42 -11.55 10.32 -1.09
CA ARG A 42 -10.79 11.54 -1.43
C ARG A 42 -9.38 11.48 -0.85
N PRO A 43 -8.34 11.60 -1.69
CA PRO A 43 -6.95 11.55 -1.23
C PRO A 43 -6.64 12.73 -0.31
N GLY A 44 -5.88 12.47 0.77
CA GLY A 44 -5.43 13.51 1.70
C GLY A 44 -4.62 14.63 1.05
N GLY A 45 -4.48 15.78 1.73
CA GLY A 45 -3.79 16.96 1.18
C GLY A 45 -2.34 16.71 0.74
N ALA A 46 -1.62 15.83 1.44
CA ALA A 46 -0.26 15.43 1.07
C ALA A 46 -0.23 14.62 -0.24
N GLN A 47 -1.18 13.69 -0.43
CA GLN A 47 -1.30 12.92 -1.67
C GLN A 47 -1.69 13.82 -2.85
N ARG A 48 -2.69 14.70 -2.68
CA ARG A 48 -3.06 15.66 -3.74
C ARG A 48 -1.88 16.56 -4.16
N LYS A 49 -1.03 16.93 -3.21
CA LYS A 49 0.20 17.67 -3.51
C LYS A 49 1.19 16.79 -4.27
N ALA A 50 1.37 15.54 -3.84
CA ALA A 50 2.29 14.61 -4.47
C ALA A 50 1.88 14.25 -5.90
N GLU A 51 0.61 13.91 -6.14
CA GLU A 51 0.05 13.66 -7.48
C GLU A 51 0.18 14.88 -8.40
N ARG A 52 -0.12 16.08 -7.88
CA ARG A 52 0.03 17.33 -8.66
C ARG A 52 1.49 17.64 -9.01
N THR A 53 2.43 17.32 -8.13
CA THR A 53 3.84 17.70 -8.30
C THR A 53 4.68 16.57 -8.89
N GLY A 54 4.13 15.35 -9.00
CA GLY A 54 4.88 14.15 -9.33
C GLY A 54 6.01 13.85 -8.34
N VAL A 55 5.97 14.40 -7.12
CA VAL A 55 7.05 14.25 -6.13
C VAL A 55 6.50 14.06 -4.73
N GLN A 56 7.04 13.09 -3.99
CA GLN A 56 6.76 12.89 -2.58
C GLN A 56 8.03 12.68 -1.77
N ASP A 57 8.24 13.51 -0.74
CA ASP A 57 9.43 13.47 0.12
C ASP A 57 10.76 13.41 -0.67
N GLY A 58 10.82 14.12 -1.80
CA GLY A 58 11.99 14.16 -2.69
C GLY A 58 12.12 12.98 -3.67
N MET A 59 11.17 12.04 -3.66
CA MET A 59 11.08 10.94 -4.64
C MET A 59 10.13 11.31 -5.77
N VAL A 60 10.55 11.12 -7.02
CA VAL A 60 9.67 11.27 -8.20
C VAL A 60 8.67 10.12 -8.20
N LEU A 61 7.38 10.45 -8.37
CA LEU A 61 6.31 9.48 -8.50
C LEU A 61 6.23 8.98 -9.95
N ALA A 62 6.27 7.67 -10.14
CA ALA A 62 6.05 6.96 -11.40
C ALA A 62 4.98 5.88 -11.18
N ASP A 63 4.54 5.20 -12.24
CA ASP A 63 3.58 4.10 -12.09
C ASP A 63 4.16 2.93 -11.26
N TYR A 64 5.49 2.80 -11.26
CA TYR A 64 6.23 1.92 -10.36
C TYR A 64 7.57 2.55 -9.99
N GLU A 65 7.80 2.71 -8.68
CA GLU A 65 9.06 3.19 -8.16
C GLU A 65 9.79 2.06 -7.40
N PRO A 66 10.95 1.60 -7.89
CA PRO A 66 11.76 0.62 -7.17
C PRO A 66 12.08 1.12 -5.75
N GLY A 67 11.55 0.44 -4.74
CA GLY A 67 11.79 0.78 -3.34
C GLY A 67 10.75 1.69 -2.69
N LEU A 68 9.65 2.03 -3.37
CA LEU A 68 8.47 2.65 -2.77
C LEU A 68 7.25 1.77 -3.04
N ILE A 69 6.45 1.54 -2.01
CA ILE A 69 5.12 0.94 -2.14
C ILE A 69 4.13 1.89 -1.49
N ARG A 70 3.04 2.20 -2.19
CA ARG A 70 1.98 3.09 -1.73
C ARG A 70 0.78 2.25 -1.32
N VAL A 71 0.23 2.53 -0.14
CA VAL A 71 -0.96 1.84 0.36
C VAL A 71 -1.92 2.83 0.99
N TRP A 72 -3.20 2.56 0.81
CA TRP A 72 -4.29 3.39 1.31
C TRP A 72 -4.93 2.68 2.49
N VAL A 73 -5.09 3.39 3.59
CA VAL A 73 -5.77 2.90 4.78
C VAL A 73 -6.91 3.84 5.15
N PRO A 74 -8.02 3.31 5.70
CA PRO A 74 -9.07 4.15 6.28
C PRO A 74 -8.48 5.04 7.38
N CYS A 75 -8.77 6.34 7.35
CA CYS A 75 -8.20 7.31 8.30
C CYS A 75 -9.28 8.16 8.96
N THR A 76 -9.40 8.05 10.28
CA THR A 76 -10.43 8.72 11.08
C THR A 76 -10.22 10.24 11.13
N CYS A 77 -8.98 10.74 11.06
CA CYS A 77 -8.74 12.18 11.08
C CYS A 77 -9.06 12.89 9.75
N GLN A 78 -9.43 12.13 8.72
CA GLN A 78 -9.97 12.66 7.45
C GLN A 78 -11.46 12.32 7.27
N ALA A 79 -12.05 11.60 8.23
CA ALA A 79 -13.45 11.26 8.27
C ALA A 79 -14.17 12.21 9.23
N ALA A 80 -14.75 13.30 8.70
CA ALA A 80 -15.73 14.06 9.48
C ALA A 80 -16.98 13.20 9.75
N ASP A 81 -17.28 12.27 8.83
CA ASP A 81 -18.24 11.19 9.00
C ASP A 81 -17.54 9.92 8.48
N PHE A 82 -17.43 8.87 9.29
CA PHE A 82 -16.80 7.60 8.93
C PHE A 82 -17.92 6.60 8.63
N ASP A 83 -18.13 6.29 7.35
CA ASP A 83 -19.13 5.32 6.91
C ASP A 83 -18.46 3.98 6.61
N LEU A 84 -18.75 2.98 7.45
CA LEU A 84 -18.24 1.62 7.31
C LEU A 84 -18.79 0.93 6.05
N ASP A 85 -19.96 1.35 5.56
CA ASP A 85 -20.63 0.72 4.43
C ASP A 85 -19.95 1.13 3.11
N GLN A 86 -19.54 2.40 2.97
CA GLN A 86 -18.70 2.84 1.82
C GLN A 86 -17.32 2.19 1.80
N LEU A 87 -16.75 1.88 2.97
CA LEU A 87 -15.48 1.17 3.04
C LEU A 87 -15.60 -0.27 2.52
N HIS A 88 -16.76 -0.88 2.79
CA HIS A 88 -17.12 -2.19 2.29
C HIS A 88 -17.28 -2.15 0.76
N GLU A 89 -17.91 -1.12 0.21
CA GLU A 89 -18.10 -0.93 -1.23
C GLU A 89 -16.79 -0.65 -1.99
N ALA A 90 -15.83 0.04 -1.38
CA ALA A 90 -14.53 0.34 -2.00
C ALA A 90 -13.58 -0.87 -2.08
N HIS A 91 -13.85 -1.95 -1.32
CA HIS A 91 -13.21 -3.28 -1.40
C HIS A 91 -11.66 -3.36 -1.43
N GLU A 92 -10.91 -2.29 -1.22
CA GLU A 92 -9.44 -2.35 -1.17
C GLU A 92 -8.97 -2.71 0.25
N ASP A 93 -8.77 -4.00 0.50
CA ASP A 93 -8.00 -4.47 1.66
C ASP A 93 -6.56 -3.95 1.55
N PRO A 94 -6.11 -3.03 2.44
CA PRO A 94 -4.79 -2.43 2.37
C PRO A 94 -3.67 -3.48 2.44
N LEU A 95 -3.91 -4.59 3.14
CA LEU A 95 -2.96 -5.68 3.26
C LEU A 95 -2.86 -6.50 1.96
N ALA A 96 -3.99 -6.72 1.28
CA ALA A 96 -4.03 -7.34 -0.03
C ALA A 96 -3.35 -6.45 -1.10
N SER A 97 -3.67 -5.15 -1.12
CA SER A 97 -2.99 -4.16 -1.97
C SER A 97 -1.48 -4.17 -1.74
N PHE A 98 -1.04 -4.14 -0.48
CA PHE A 98 0.38 -4.26 -0.16
C PHE A 98 1.02 -5.55 -0.68
N ALA A 99 0.35 -6.69 -0.50
CA ALA A 99 0.86 -7.98 -0.95
C ALA A 99 0.92 -8.08 -2.49
N HIS A 100 -0.04 -7.47 -3.18
CA HIS A 100 -0.04 -7.32 -4.63
C HIS A 100 1.21 -6.55 -5.11
N GLU A 101 1.49 -5.39 -4.51
CA GLU A 101 2.68 -4.58 -4.85
C GLU A 101 4.01 -5.27 -4.54
N LEU A 102 4.05 -6.12 -3.50
CA LEU A 102 5.21 -6.98 -3.25
C LEU A 102 5.42 -8.00 -4.39
N GLY A 103 4.34 -8.43 -5.06
CA GLY A 103 4.40 -9.23 -6.27
C GLY A 103 5.08 -8.50 -7.43
N HIS A 104 4.72 -7.24 -7.69
CA HIS A 104 5.39 -6.38 -8.66
C HIS A 104 6.87 -6.19 -8.32
N HIS A 105 7.20 -5.96 -7.04
CA HIS A 105 8.60 -5.90 -6.58
C HIS A 105 9.38 -7.19 -6.89
N VAL A 106 8.80 -8.36 -6.63
CA VAL A 106 9.45 -9.65 -6.92
C VAL A 106 9.61 -9.87 -8.43
N GLN A 107 8.62 -9.47 -9.22
CA GLN A 107 8.71 -9.52 -10.67
C GLN A 107 9.88 -8.65 -11.17
N TYR A 108 9.95 -7.40 -10.69
CA TYR A 108 11.00 -6.46 -11.07
C TYR A 108 12.39 -6.95 -10.67
N ALA A 109 12.54 -7.44 -9.44
CA ALA A 109 13.81 -7.98 -8.95
C ALA A 109 14.33 -9.15 -9.80
N ARG A 110 13.44 -9.97 -10.37
CA ARG A 110 13.80 -11.15 -11.17
C ARG A 110 13.98 -10.86 -12.65
N ARG A 111 13.13 -10.00 -13.22
CA ARG A 111 12.98 -9.85 -14.68
C ARG A 111 13.18 -8.42 -15.17
N ARG A 112 13.39 -7.46 -14.26
CA ARG A 112 13.40 -6.02 -14.57
C ARG A 112 12.11 -5.55 -15.26
N THR A 113 10.99 -6.23 -15.00
CA THR A 113 9.64 -5.89 -15.47
C THR A 113 8.66 -5.95 -14.30
N TYR A 114 7.62 -5.11 -14.32
CA TYR A 114 6.66 -4.98 -13.22
C TYR A 114 5.20 -4.86 -13.68
N PHE A 115 4.91 -5.00 -14.97
CA PHE A 115 3.57 -4.71 -15.52
C PHE A 115 2.64 -5.94 -15.59
N ASN A 116 3.01 -7.06 -14.97
CA ASN A 116 2.19 -8.28 -15.07
C ASN A 116 1.29 -8.44 -13.85
N GLU A 117 0.13 -7.80 -13.93
CA GLU A 117 -0.92 -7.81 -12.89
C GLU A 117 -1.29 -9.23 -12.44
N ALA A 118 -1.43 -10.18 -13.37
CA ALA A 118 -1.80 -11.56 -13.01
C ALA A 118 -0.72 -12.26 -12.17
N VAL A 119 0.57 -11.96 -12.42
CA VAL A 119 1.68 -12.48 -11.62
C VAL A 119 1.70 -11.83 -10.24
N ALA A 120 1.54 -10.50 -10.18
CA ALA A 120 1.51 -9.77 -8.92
C ALA A 120 0.36 -10.22 -8.02
N GLU A 121 -0.83 -10.32 -8.59
CA GLU A 121 -2.05 -10.82 -7.93
C GLU A 121 -1.86 -12.24 -7.38
N ARG A 122 -1.35 -13.16 -8.22
CA ARG A 122 -1.11 -14.54 -7.80
C ARG A 122 -0.06 -14.62 -6.69
N TYR A 123 1.02 -13.85 -6.81
CA TYR A 123 2.07 -13.83 -5.80
C TYR A 123 1.55 -13.26 -4.48
N GLY A 124 0.84 -12.14 -4.51
CA GLY A 124 0.25 -11.51 -3.34
C GLY A 124 -0.67 -12.46 -2.58
N ARG A 125 -1.60 -13.13 -3.28
CA ARG A 125 -2.49 -14.12 -2.66
C ARG A 125 -1.74 -15.29 -2.05
N LEU A 126 -0.72 -15.82 -2.73
CA LEU A 126 0.11 -16.90 -2.18
C LEU A 126 0.85 -16.44 -0.92
N LEU A 127 1.41 -15.23 -0.95
CA LEU A 127 2.13 -14.65 0.17
C LEU A 127 1.20 -14.45 1.39
N LEU A 128 -0.01 -13.93 1.21
CA LEU A 128 -0.98 -13.79 2.30
C LEU A 128 -1.35 -15.15 2.92
N ARG A 129 -1.59 -16.16 2.08
CA ARG A 129 -1.88 -17.53 2.52
C ARG A 129 -0.75 -18.15 3.35
N GLU A 130 0.52 -17.92 2.97
CA GLU A 130 1.69 -18.39 3.74
C GLU A 130 1.70 -17.86 5.18
N PHE A 131 1.10 -16.70 5.43
CA PHE A 131 1.01 -16.07 6.75
C PHE A 131 -0.36 -16.23 7.43
N GLY A 132 -1.23 -17.09 6.90
CA GLY A 132 -2.54 -17.39 7.49
C GLY A 132 -3.55 -16.23 7.37
N VAL A 133 -3.32 -15.30 6.45
CA VAL A 133 -4.26 -14.23 6.10
C VAL A 133 -5.18 -14.77 5.00
N ARG A 134 -6.50 -14.65 5.22
CA ARG A 134 -7.53 -15.17 4.30
C ARG A 134 -8.05 -14.08 3.37
#